data_AF-A0A8C4L2E9-F1
#
_entry.id   AF-A0A8C4L2E9-F1
#
_cell.length_a   1.000
_cell.length_b   1.000
_cell.length_c   1.000
_cell.angle_alpha   90.00
_cell.angle_beta   90.00
_cell.angle_gamma   90.00
#
_symmetry.space_group_name_H-M   'P 1'
#
loop_
_entity.id
_entity.type
_entity.pdbx_description
1 polymer ?
#
loop_
_entity_poly.entity_id
_entity_poly.type
_entity_poly.pdbx_seq_one_letter_code
_entity_poly.pdbx_strand_id
1 'polypeptide(L)'
;MNPSSRDGFTEFRKLLKDKITQYEKSLYCASFLEALIRDVCISLVIDDLKKMTNSLTVVRSEKRKQSKAREKIDVIPGGALEATLKDDLADYGGHGGGYIQD
;
A
#
# COMPACT_ATOMS: atom_id res chain seq x y z
N MET A 1 27.81 9.34 3.89
CA MET A 1 27.88 8.58 2.62
C MET A 1 27.88 9.59 1.50
N ASN A 2 28.79 9.46 0.51
CA ASN A 2 28.87 10.36 -0.64
C ASN A 2 28.56 9.54 -1.91
N PRO A 3 27.27 9.35 -2.26
CA PRO A 3 26.91 8.53 -3.39
C PRO A 3 27.27 9.22 -4.72
N SER A 4 27.89 8.48 -5.63
CA SER A 4 28.23 8.93 -6.99
C SER A 4 27.70 8.00 -8.10
N SER A 5 27.11 6.86 -7.73
CA SER A 5 26.51 5.89 -8.64
C SER A 5 25.03 5.68 -8.33
N ARG A 6 24.26 5.17 -9.31
CA ARG A 6 22.83 4.85 -9.13
C ARG A 6 22.59 3.92 -7.94
N ASP A 7 23.43 2.90 -7.81
CA ASP A 7 23.31 1.93 -6.72
C ASP A 7 23.69 2.58 -5.38
N GLY A 8 24.68 3.47 -5.36
CA GLY A 8 25.02 4.28 -4.19
C GLY A 8 23.86 5.18 -3.74
N PHE A 9 23.15 5.82 -4.67
CA PHE A 9 21.93 6.58 -4.34
C PHE A 9 20.79 5.69 -3.86
N THR A 10 20.71 4.45 -4.35
CA THR A 10 19.70 3.48 -3.90
C THR A 10 19.94 3.07 -2.45
N GLU A 11 21.18 2.78 -2.08
CA GLU A 11 21.55 2.49 -0.70
C GLU A 11 21.40 3.72 0.20
N PHE A 12 21.83 4.90 -0.27
CA PHE A 12 21.65 6.15 0.48
C PHE A 12 20.17 6.43 0.78
N ARG A 13 19.29 6.22 -0.22
CA ARG A 13 17.84 6.31 -0.04
C ARG A 13 17.33 5.33 1.01
N LYS A 14 17.83 4.10 1.04
CA LYS A 14 17.45 3.08 2.04
C LYS A 14 17.81 3.56 3.45
N LEU A 15 19.04 4.03 3.65
CA LEU A 15 19.51 4.54 4.95
C LEU A 15 18.71 5.75 5.43
N LEU A 16 18.41 6.70 4.52
CA LEU A 16 17.55 7.85 4.84
C LEU A 16 16.15 7.42 5.25
N LYS A 17 15.54 6.49 4.50
CA LYS A 17 14.22 5.93 4.84
C LYS A 17 14.25 5.32 6.23
N ASP A 18 15.17 4.39 6.49
CA ASP A 18 15.26 3.67 7.75
C ASP A 18 15.50 4.61 8.94
N LYS A 19 16.24 5.70 8.72
CA LYS A 19 16.47 6.72 9.74
C LYS A 19 15.23 7.57 10.01
N ILE A 20 14.52 8.00 8.97
CA ILE A 20 13.30 8.81 9.09
C ILE A 20 12.18 8.02 9.77
N THR A 21 11.99 6.75 9.39
CA THR A 21 10.88 5.92 9.92
C THR A 21 11.03 5.62 11.42
N GLN A 22 12.22 5.78 12.00
CA GLN A 22 12.40 5.70 13.46
C GLN A 22 11.55 6.73 14.22
N TYR A 23 11.19 7.84 13.57
CA TYR A 23 10.47 8.94 14.19
C TYR A 23 9.00 9.02 13.74
N GLU A 24 8.47 8.02 13.04
CA GLU A 24 7.11 8.08 12.44
C GLU A 24 5.98 8.30 13.45
N LYS A 25 6.18 7.89 14.71
CA LYS A 25 5.21 8.07 15.82
C LYS A 25 5.32 9.43 16.51
N SER A 26 6.36 10.21 16.21
CA SER A 26 6.54 11.54 16.79
C SER A 26 5.51 12.52 16.21
N LEU A 27 4.89 13.31 17.07
CA LEU A 27 3.98 14.38 16.67
C LEU A 27 4.66 15.42 15.75
N TYR A 28 5.99 15.53 15.82
CA TYR A 28 6.77 16.46 15.00
C TYR A 28 7.15 15.91 13.62
N CYS A 29 6.99 14.61 13.37
CA CYS A 29 7.49 13.95 12.17
C CYS A 29 6.88 14.49 10.88
N ALA A 30 5.57 14.80 10.91
CA ALA A 30 4.87 15.36 9.77
C ALA A 30 5.41 16.75 9.38
N SER A 31 5.52 17.67 10.34
CA SER A 31 6.04 19.03 10.11
C SER A 31 7.52 19.02 9.71
N PHE A 32 8.32 18.15 10.34
CA PHE A 32 9.71 17.93 9.96
C PHE A 32 9.85 17.47 8.50
N LEU A 33 9.09 16.46 8.10
CA LEU A 33 9.13 15.94 6.73
C LEU A 33 8.66 16.97 5.71
N GLU A 34 7.64 17.77 6.04
CA GLU A 34 7.18 18.84 5.16
C GLU A 34 8.28 19.87 4.88
N ALA A 35 8.96 20.35 5.94
CA ALA A 35 10.05 21.31 5.80
C ALA A 35 11.23 20.70 5.03
N LEU A 36 11.66 19.49 5.40
CA LEU A 36 12.76 18.80 4.75
C LEU A 36 12.51 18.60 3.25
N ILE A 37 11.32 18.13 2.87
CA ILE A 37 10.96 17.91 1.46
C ILE A 37 10.99 19.24 0.71
N ARG A 38 10.47 20.32 1.30
CA ARG A 38 10.50 21.66 0.67
C ARG A 38 11.93 22.13 0.43
N ASP A 39 12.79 22.01 1.43
CA ASP A 39 14.19 22.47 1.36
C ASP A 39 14.99 21.70 0.32
N VAL A 40 14.80 20.37 0.19
CA VAL A 40 15.52 19.58 -0.82
C VAL A 40 14.93 19.73 -2.23
N CYS A 41 13.66 20.12 -2.35
CA CYS A 41 13.01 20.29 -3.64
C CYS A 41 13.20 21.67 -4.26
N ILE A 42 13.60 22.69 -3.49
CA ILE A 42 13.67 24.08 -3.97
C ILE A 42 14.63 24.27 -5.14
N SER A 43 15.68 23.43 -5.24
CA SER A 43 16.68 23.48 -6.31
C SER A 43 16.34 22.60 -7.52
N LEU A 44 15.21 21.88 -7.50
CA LEU A 44 14.82 20.99 -8.60
C LEU A 44 14.20 21.77 -9.75
N VAL A 45 14.42 21.29 -10.98
CA VAL A 45 13.71 21.79 -12.16
C VAL A 45 12.22 21.42 -12.10
N ILE A 46 11.40 22.22 -12.76
CA ILE A 46 9.94 22.12 -12.71
C ILE A 46 9.42 20.71 -13.08
N ASP A 47 10.01 20.06 -14.08
CA ASP A 47 9.55 18.74 -14.49
C ASP A 47 9.84 17.63 -13.47
N ASP A 48 10.95 17.73 -12.73
CA ASP A 48 11.25 16.80 -11.65
C ASP A 48 10.38 17.08 -10.42
N LEU A 49 10.09 18.35 -10.13
CA LEU A 49 9.11 18.72 -9.10
C LEU A 49 7.70 18.19 -9.42
N LYS A 50 7.28 18.24 -10.69
CA LYS A 50 6.01 17.64 -11.14
C LYS A 50 5.99 16.13 -10.90
N LYS A 51 7.07 15.40 -11.24
CA LYS A 51 7.18 13.96 -10.98
C LYS A 51 7.03 13.64 -9.49
N MET A 52 7.73 14.38 -8.62
CA MET A 52 7.63 14.20 -7.16
C MET A 52 6.22 14.48 -6.64
N THR A 53 5.58 15.55 -7.11
CA THR A 53 4.20 15.92 -6.73
C THR A 53 3.20 14.83 -7.12
N ASN A 54 3.36 14.25 -8.32
CA ASN A 54 2.53 13.14 -8.79
C ASN A 54 2.71 11.90 -7.90
N SER A 55 3.95 11.54 -7.54
CA SER A 55 4.20 10.43 -6.60
C SER A 55 3.50 10.63 -5.25
N LEU A 56 3.55 11.83 -4.67
CA LEU A 56 2.85 12.13 -3.41
C LEU A 56 1.32 12.08 -3.55
N THR A 57 0.79 12.50 -4.71
CA THR A 57 -0.64 12.43 -5.02
C THR A 57 -1.13 10.99 -5.12
N VAL A 58 -0.33 10.09 -5.70
CA VAL A 58 -0.61 8.65 -5.73
C VAL A 58 -0.64 8.08 -4.31
N VAL A 59 0.40 8.34 -3.49
CA VAL A 59 0.45 7.87 -2.09
C VAL A 59 -0.75 8.36 -1.28
N ARG A 60 -1.15 9.63 -1.45
CA ARG A 60 -2.36 10.18 -0.80
C ARG A 60 -3.61 9.40 -1.22
N SER A 61 -3.74 9.11 -2.51
CA SER A 61 -4.88 8.38 -3.06
C SER A 61 -4.96 6.94 -2.56
N GLU A 62 -3.82 6.26 -2.44
CA GLU A 62 -3.70 4.92 -1.85
C GLU A 62 -4.13 4.91 -0.39
N LYS A 63 -3.64 5.86 0.42
CA LYS A 63 -3.99 5.98 1.84
C LYS A 63 -5.49 6.21 2.05
N ARG A 64 -6.11 7.05 1.20
CA ARG A 64 -7.56 7.29 1.20
C ARG A 64 -8.38 6.04 0.85
N LYS A 65 -7.88 5.19 -0.06
CA LYS A 65 -8.55 3.93 -0.39
C LYS A 65 -8.48 2.93 0.76
N GLN A 66 -7.31 2.85 1.43
CA GLN A 66 -7.13 1.97 2.59
C GLN A 66 -8.01 2.39 3.78
N SER A 67 -8.18 3.69 4.05
CA SER A 67 -9.07 4.15 5.12
C SER A 67 -10.52 3.75 4.86
N LYS A 68 -11.01 3.99 3.63
CA LYS A 68 -12.38 3.60 3.23
C LYS A 68 -12.62 2.09 3.23
N ALA A 69 -11.60 1.30 2.90
CA ALA A 69 -11.69 -0.16 2.99
C ALA A 69 -11.77 -0.65 4.43
N ARG A 70 -11.03 -0.02 5.36
CA ARG A 70 -11.11 -0.32 6.80
C ARG A 70 -12.48 0.07 7.38
N GLU A 71 -13.01 1.23 7.01
CA GLU A 71 -14.36 1.66 7.41
C GLU A 71 -15.44 0.68 6.92
N LYS A 72 -15.28 0.08 5.73
CA LYS A 72 -16.22 -0.94 5.22
C LYS A 72 -16.14 -2.29 5.94
N ILE A 73 -14.98 -2.66 6.49
CA ILE A 73 -14.82 -3.88 7.30
C ILE A 73 -15.44 -3.68 8.69
N ASP A 74 -15.31 -2.48 9.27
CA ASP A 74 -15.92 -2.12 10.56
C ASP A 74 -17.46 -2.02 10.49
N VAL A 75 -18.03 -1.74 9.30
CA VAL A 75 -19.49 -1.61 9.05
C VAL A 75 -20.12 -2.95 8.61
N ILE A 76 -19.66 -4.10 9.11
CA ILE A 76 -20.44 -5.36 9.03
C ILE A 76 -21.06 -5.66 10.40
N PRO A 77 -22.29 -5.19 10.68
CA PRO A 77 -23.04 -5.64 11.86
C PRO A 77 -23.64 -7.02 11.57
N GLY A 78 -22.92 -8.07 11.99
CA GLY A 78 -23.46 -9.43 12.15
C GLY A 78 -23.50 -10.30 10.89
N GLY A 79 -22.83 -11.45 10.96
CA GLY A 79 -23.03 -12.54 10.00
C GLY A 79 -21.79 -13.39 9.75
N ALA A 80 -21.54 -14.33 10.67
CA ALA A 80 -20.68 -15.51 10.57
C ALA A 80 -19.98 -15.80 9.22
N LEU A 81 -18.64 -15.73 9.21
CA LEU A 81 -17.79 -16.44 8.27
C LEU A 81 -16.61 -17.06 9.02
N GLU A 82 -16.90 -18.19 9.66
CA GLU A 82 -15.93 -19.21 10.08
C GLU A 82 -16.43 -20.51 9.44
N ALA A 83 -15.86 -20.89 8.30
CA ALA A 83 -15.88 -22.25 7.76
C ALA A 83 -14.96 -22.35 6.53
N THR A 84 -13.74 -22.82 6.77
CA THR A 84 -12.99 -23.77 5.92
C THR A 84 -12.92 -23.47 4.42
N LEU A 85 -11.91 -22.67 4.04
CA LEU A 85 -11.18 -22.86 2.80
C LEU A 85 -10.35 -24.14 2.91
N LYS A 86 -10.90 -25.29 2.50
CA LYS A 86 -10.15 -26.48 2.04
C LYS A 86 -11.14 -27.57 1.58
N ASP A 87 -10.86 -28.06 0.37
CA ASP A 87 -11.34 -29.32 -0.20
C ASP A 87 -12.81 -29.39 -0.62
N ASP A 88 -13.07 -29.04 -1.89
CA ASP A 88 -14.03 -29.77 -2.74
C ASP A 88 -13.71 -29.55 -4.24
N LEU A 89 -12.50 -29.95 -4.65
CA LEU A 89 -12.12 -30.16 -6.05
C LEU A 89 -12.26 -31.63 -6.47
N ALA A 90 -13.07 -32.43 -5.77
CA ALA A 90 -13.16 -33.87 -6.02
C ALA A 90 -14.59 -34.39 -5.96
N ASP A 91 -15.44 -33.98 -6.91
CA ASP A 91 -16.58 -34.82 -7.30
C ASP A 91 -16.85 -34.73 -8.80
N TYR A 92 -15.89 -35.24 -9.59
CA TYR A 92 -16.13 -35.64 -10.97
C TYR A 92 -16.07 -37.17 -11.01
N GLY A 93 -17.19 -37.82 -10.66
CA GLY A 93 -17.17 -39.24 -10.34
C GLY A 93 -18.51 -39.98 -10.35
N GLY A 94 -19.27 -39.88 -11.44
CA GLY A 94 -19.96 -41.07 -11.97
C GLY A 94 -21.40 -41.39 -11.58
N HIS A 95 -22.08 -42.00 -12.56
CA HIS A 95 -23.40 -42.68 -12.56
C HIS A 95 -24.62 -41.74 -12.43
N GLY A 96 -25.68 -41.86 -13.24
CA GLY A 96 -26.15 -42.97 -14.07
C GLY A 96 -27.65 -43.14 -13.84
N GLY A 97 -28.48 -43.03 -14.89
CA GLY A 97 -29.94 -43.24 -14.84
C GLY A 97 -30.70 -42.01 -14.31
N GLY A 98 -31.64 -41.41 -15.02
CA GLY A 98 -32.77 -42.02 -15.71
C GLY A 98 -34.01 -41.83 -14.83
N TYR A 99 -34.95 -41.00 -15.27
CA TYR A 99 -36.41 -41.22 -15.36
C TYR A 99 -37.16 -39.88 -15.51
N ILE A 100 -38.11 -39.91 -16.45
CA ILE A 100 -39.07 -38.88 -16.87
C ILE A 100 -40.31 -38.95 -15.96
N GLN A 101 -40.99 -37.82 -15.72
CA GLN A 101 -42.47 -37.57 -15.64
C GLN A 101 -42.75 -36.41 -14.65
N ASP A 102 -43.67 -35.47 -14.88
CA ASP A 102 -44.81 -35.31 -15.82
C ASP A 102 -44.85 -33.86 -16.34
#